data_AF-A0A950EC36-F1
#
_entry.id   AF-A0A950EC36-F1
#
_cell.length_a   1.000
_cell.length_b   1.000
_cell.length_c   1.000
_cell.angle_alpha   90.00
_cell.angle_beta   90.00
_cell.angle_gamma   90.00
#
_symmetry.space_group_name_H-M   'P 1'
#
loop_
_entity.id
_entity.type
_entity.pdbx_description
1 polymer ?
#
loop_
_entity_poly.entity_id
_entity_poly.type
_entity_poly.pdbx_seq_one_letter_code
_entity_poly.pdbx_strand_id
1 'polypeptide(L)' 'EAEIKYCQWVKPAMVCQIKFSEWTRDNYLRQPVFLGVREDKSPTELIREN' A
#
# COMPACT_ATOMS: atom_id res chain seq x y z
N GLU A 1 -10.32 -14.09 6.62
CA GLU A 1 -9.62 -12.83 6.95
C GLU A 1 -8.13 -13.13 7.07
N ALA A 2 -7.26 -12.21 6.64
CA ALA A 2 -5.82 -12.39 6.89
C ALA A 2 -5.59 -12.32 8.40
N GLU A 3 -5.04 -13.38 8.99
CA GLU A 3 -4.76 -13.44 10.42
C GLU A 3 -3.64 -12.43 10.73
N ILE A 4 -3.95 -11.36 11.45
CA ILE A 4 -2.99 -10.31 11.92
C ILE A 4 -1.98 -10.89 12.95
N LYS A 5 -2.01 -12.21 13.18
CA LYS A 5 -1.28 -12.94 14.21
C LYS A 5 0.23 -12.65 14.26
N TYR A 6 0.82 -12.26 13.13
CA TYR A 6 2.25 -11.93 13.01
C TYR A 6 2.53 -10.51 12.51
N CYS A 7 1.52 -9.62 12.49
CA CYS A 7 1.71 -8.23 12.09
C CYS A 7 2.16 -7.38 13.27
N GLN A 8 3.13 -6.50 13.02
CA GLN A 8 3.52 -5.45 13.96
C GLN A 8 3.03 -4.11 13.44
N TRP A 9 2.38 -3.35 14.31
CA TRP A 9 2.02 -1.97 14.01
C TRP A 9 3.28 -1.11 13.95
N VAL A 10 3.36 -0.27 12.93
CA VAL A 10 4.47 0.66 12.71
C VAL A 10 3.93 2.07 12.51
N LYS A 11 4.77 3.08 12.73
CA LYS A 11 4.45 4.46 12.38
C LYS A 11 4.30 4.57 10.84
N PRO A 12 3.24 5.23 10.32
CA PRO A 12 3.08 5.43 8.88
C PRO A 12 4.05 6.50 8.39
N ALA A 13 5.29 6.08 8.07
CA ALA A 13 6.39 6.98 7.72
C ALA A 13 7.07 6.63 6.38
N MET A 14 6.71 5.51 5.75
CA MET A 14 7.36 5.01 4.55
C MET A 14 6.35 4.88 3.41
N VAL A 15 6.77 5.23 2.20
CA VAL A 15 5.98 5.09 0.98
C VAL A 15 6.55 3.94 0.14
N CYS A 16 5.67 3.12 -0.42
CA CYS A 16 6.03 2.03 -1.32
C CYS A 16 5.30 2.19 -2.65
N GLN A 17 5.94 1.77 -3.73
CA GLN A 17 5.30 1.65 -5.03
C GLN A 17 4.80 0.23 -5.24
N ILE A 18 3.51 0.12 -5.58
CA ILE A 18 2.82 -1.15 -5.82
C ILE A 18 2.26 -1.14 -7.24
N LYS A 19 2.52 -2.19 -8.01
CA LYS A 19 1.81 -2.46 -9.27
C LYS A 19 0.59 -3.32 -8.96
N PHE A 20 -0.56 -2.99 -9.50
CA PHE A 20 -1.80 -3.74 -9.30
C PHE A 20 -2.69 -3.65 -10.55
N SER A 21 -3.68 -4.53 -10.68
CA SER A 21 -4.54 -4.57 -11.87
C SER A 21 -5.70 -3.57 -11.80
N GLU A 22 -6.40 -3.52 -10.67
CA GLU A 22 -7.53 -2.63 -10.45
C GLU A 22 -7.80 -2.44 -8.94
N TRP A 23 -8.52 -1.37 -8.62
CA TRP A 23 -9.17 -1.24 -7.31
C TRP A 23 -10.40 -2.15 -7.25
N THR A 24 -10.56 -2.91 -6.19
CA THR A 24 -11.80 -3.66 -5.94
C THR A 24 -12.90 -2.72 -5.43
N ARG A 25 -14.16 -3.21 -5.46
CA ARG A 25 -15.31 -2.47 -4.86
C ARG A 25 -15.12 -2.18 -3.37
N ASP A 26 -14.37 -3.04 -2.68
CA ASP A 26 -14.08 -2.91 -1.25
C ASP A 26 -12.79 -2.12 -0.98
N ASN A 27 -12.26 -1.39 -1.98
CA ASN A 27 -11.08 -0.53 -1.90
C ASN A 27 -9.76 -1.26 -1.60
N TYR A 28 -9.64 -2.53 -2.01
CA TYR A 28 -8.36 -3.25 -2.01
C TYR A 28 -7.68 -3.19 -3.38
N LEU A 29 -6.38 -3.46 -3.40
CA LEU A 29 -5.63 -3.66 -4.64
C LEU A 29 -5.82 -5.09 -5.14
N ARG A 30 -6.23 -5.29 -6.39
CA ARG A 30 -6.28 -6.62 -7.01
C ARG A 30 -4.89 -7.00 -7.54
N GLN A 31 -4.43 -8.21 -7.17
CA GLN A 31 -3.15 -8.79 -7.58
C GLN A 31 -1.95 -7.82 -7.38
N PRO A 32 -1.72 -7.33 -6.14
CA PRO A 32 -0.67 -6.37 -5.89
C PRO A 32 0.72 -7.01 -5.96
N VAL A 33 1.67 -6.28 -6.55
CA VAL A 33 3.09 -6.62 -6.64
C VAL A 33 3.90 -5.46 -6.08
N PHE A 34 4.72 -5.75 -5.06
CA PHE A 34 5.65 -4.78 -4.51
C PHE A 34 6.75 -4.47 -5.51
N LEU A 35 6.96 -3.19 -5.82
CA LEU A 35 8.02 -2.75 -6.74
C LEU A 35 9.22 -2.16 -6.00
N GLY A 36 9.00 -1.51 -4.86
CA GLY A 36 10.08 -0.89 -4.08
C GLY A 36 9.58 0.19 -3.12
N VAL A 37 10.50 0.66 -2.28
CA VAL A 37 10.31 1.84 -1.41
C VAL A 37 10.54 3.11 -2.24
N ARG A 38 9.77 4.16 -1.94
CA ARG A 38 9.85 5.49 -2.55
C ARG A 38 10.33 6.49 -1.50
N GLU A 39 11.64 6.68 -1.42
CA GLU A 39 12.24 7.66 -0.50
C GLU A 39 12.04 9.11 -0.95
N ASP A 40 11.66 9.30 -2.22
CA ASP A 40 11.40 10.60 -2.85
C ASP A 40 10.00 11.17 -2.55
N LYS A 41 9.13 10.43 -1.84
CA LYS A 41 7.74 10.84 -1.56
C LYS A 41 7.43 10.88 -0.07
N SER A 42 6.63 11.85 0.35
CA SER A 42 6.09 11.91 1.70
C SER A 42 4.78 11.11 1.82
N PRO A 43 4.54 10.39 2.95
CA PRO A 43 3.25 9.74 3.21
C PRO A 43 2.05 10.69 3.17
N THR A 44 2.25 11.98 3.49
CA THR A 44 1.18 12.99 3.49
C THR A 44 0.74 13.44 2.11
N GLU A 45 1.52 13.13 1.07
CA GLU A 45 1.25 13.51 -0.32
C GLU A 45 0.46 12.44 -1.07
N LEU A 46 0.30 11.24 -0.48
CA LEU A 46 -0.36 10.12 -1.13
C LEU A 46 -1.87 10.31 -1.16
N ILE A 47 -2.42 10.27 -2.37
CA ILE A 47 -3.85 10.21 -2.64
C ILE A 47 -4.16 8.95 -3.44
N ARG A 48 -5.42 8.52 -3.41
CA ARG A 48 -5.88 7.48 -4.32
C ARG A 48 -5.85 8.01 -5.76
N GLU A 49 -5.13 7.30 -6.62
CA GLU A 49 -5.12 7.55 -8.06
C GLU A 49 -6.39 6.93 -8.69
N ASN A 50 -6.96 7.64 -9.67
CA ASN A 50 -8.26 7.34 -10.30
C ASN A 50 -8.23 6.10 -11.20
#